data_AF-A0AA51UJT9-F1
#
_entry.id   AF-A0AA51UJT9-F1
#
_cell.length_a   1.000
_cell.length_b   1.000
_cell.length_c   1.000
_cell.angle_alpha   90.00
_cell.angle_beta   90.00
_cell.angle_gamma   90.00
#
_symmetry.space_group_name_H-M   'P 1'
#
loop_
_entity.id
_entity.type
_entity.pdbx_description
1 polymer ?
#
loop_
_entity_poly.entity_id
_entity_poly.type
_entity_poly.pdbx_seq_one_letter_code
_entity_poly.pdbx_strand_id
1 'polypeptide(L)'
;MKKNTLNYIVDIPLLAQSVIVSVTGVVLIFAGHGASFLGYDSRELLQMHEQIGLLMVAFSVIHLVLHWKWMACTTRNFFSSNSRSPVICETAQPVEE
;
A
#
# COMPACT_ATOMS: atom_id res chain seq x y z
N MET A 1 -16.96 -8.10 14.99
CA MET A 1 -15.50 -7.91 15.00
C MET A 1 -15.21 -6.42 15.02
N LYS A 2 -14.26 -5.97 15.84
CA LYS A 2 -13.95 -4.53 16.04
C LYS A 2 -13.49 -3.95 14.71
N LYS A 3 -13.99 -2.77 14.31
CA LYS A 3 -13.73 -2.13 13.01
C LYS A 3 -12.23 -2.02 12.71
N ASN A 4 -11.46 -1.88 13.77
CA ASN A 4 -10.04 -1.64 13.76
C ASN A 4 -9.24 -2.93 13.47
N THR A 5 -9.77 -4.10 13.83
CA THR A 5 -9.22 -5.40 13.43
C THR A 5 -9.33 -5.61 11.92
N LEU A 6 -10.42 -5.14 11.31
CA LEU A 6 -10.62 -5.22 9.86
C LEU A 6 -9.64 -4.32 9.11
N ASN A 7 -9.43 -3.09 9.59
CA ASN A 7 -8.44 -2.16 9.03
C ASN A 7 -7.03 -2.77 9.05
N TYR A 8 -6.62 -3.32 10.20
CA TYR A 8 -5.29 -3.92 10.35
C TYR A 8 -5.11 -5.18 9.46
N ILE A 9 -6.19 -5.94 9.25
CA ILE A 9 -6.22 -7.11 8.35
C ILE A 9 -6.02 -6.72 6.88
N VAL A 10 -6.43 -5.52 6.44
CA VAL A 10 -6.22 -5.06 5.05
C VAL A 10 -4.84 -4.44 4.88
N ASP A 11 -4.34 -3.75 5.89
CA ASP A 11 -3.05 -3.04 5.83
C ASP A 11 -1.85 -3.99 5.84
N ILE A 12 -1.89 -5.07 6.65
CA ILE A 12 -0.81 -6.06 6.69
C ILE A 12 -0.54 -6.70 5.31
N PRO A 13 -1.52 -7.30 4.62
CA PRO A 13 -1.28 -7.92 3.33
C PRO A 13 -0.93 -6.88 2.27
N LEU A 14 -1.43 -5.64 2.38
CA LEU A 14 -1.04 -4.55 1.49
C LEU A 14 0.44 -4.19 1.65
N LEU A 15 0.93 -4.05 2.88
CA LEU A 15 2.34 -3.78 3.15
C LEU A 15 3.23 -4.96 2.70
N ALA A 16 2.81 -6.19 3.01
CA ALA A 16 3.56 -7.38 2.64
C ALA A 16 3.73 -7.50 1.11
N GLN A 17 2.64 -7.38 0.34
CA GLN A 17 2.71 -7.48 -1.11
C GLN A 17 3.45 -6.30 -1.76
N SER A 18 3.38 -5.11 -1.17
CA SER A 18 4.14 -3.93 -1.62
C SER A 18 5.65 -4.18 -1.52
N VAL A 19 6.12 -4.76 -0.41
CA VAL A 19 7.53 -5.14 -0.27
C VAL A 19 7.91 -6.20 -1.29
N ILE A 20 7.09 -7.23 -1.49
CA ILE A 20 7.36 -8.30 -2.45
C ILE A 20 7.47 -7.75 -3.87
N VAL A 21 6.49 -6.93 -4.31
CA VAL A 21 6.48 -6.37 -5.67
C VAL A 21 7.64 -5.40 -5.89
N SER A 22 8.01 -4.64 -4.85
CA SER A 22 9.17 -3.75 -4.91
C SER A 22 10.48 -4.53 -5.06
N VAL A 23 10.67 -5.62 -4.31
CA VAL A 23 11.87 -6.45 -4.42
C VAL A 23 11.94 -7.13 -5.78
N THR A 24 10.84 -7.72 -6.27
CA THR A 24 10.83 -8.35 -7.60
C THR A 24 11.06 -7.33 -8.72
N GLY A 25 10.53 -6.11 -8.60
CA GLY A 25 10.78 -5.04 -9.56
C GLY A 25 12.26 -4.62 -9.61
N VAL A 26 12.89 -4.46 -8.44
CA VAL A 26 14.33 -4.18 -8.36
C VAL A 26 15.14 -5.32 -8.96
N VAL A 27 14.82 -6.57 -8.63
CA VAL A 27 15.48 -7.75 -9.20
C VAL A 27 15.33 -7.80 -10.73
N LEU A 28 14.16 -7.50 -11.28
CA LEU A 28 13.93 -7.48 -12.73
C LEU A 28 14.77 -6.42 -13.45
N ILE A 29 14.98 -5.25 -12.84
CA ILE A 29 15.86 -4.21 -13.38
C ILE A 29 17.31 -4.72 -13.46
N PHE A 30 17.79 -5.41 -12.43
CA PHE A 30 19.15 -5.97 -12.40
C PHE A 30 19.33 -7.23 -13.27
N ALA A 31 18.28 -8.04 -13.42
CA ALA A 31 18.27 -9.25 -14.22
C ALA A 31 18.07 -9.01 -15.74
N GLY A 32 18.00 -7.73 -16.16
CA GLY A 32 17.65 -7.32 -17.51
C GLY A 32 18.45 -8.02 -18.63
N HIS A 33 17.70 -8.60 -19.59
CA HIS A 33 18.13 -9.19 -20.87
C HIS A 33 18.75 -10.60 -20.85
N GLY A 34 18.28 -11.49 -19.97
CA GLY A 34 18.56 -12.93 -20.07
C GLY A 34 19.46 -13.48 -18.97
N ALA A 35 19.64 -12.74 -17.88
CA ALA A 35 20.31 -13.23 -16.69
C ALA A 35 19.30 -13.95 -15.79
N SER A 36 19.52 -15.26 -15.56
CA SER A 36 18.80 -16.00 -14.54
C SER A 36 19.24 -15.51 -13.17
N PHE A 37 18.32 -14.97 -12.38
CA PHE A 37 18.58 -14.57 -10.99
C PHE A 37 18.14 -15.70 -10.06
N LEU A 38 19.05 -16.21 -9.23
CA LEU A 38 18.78 -17.32 -8.30
C LEU A 38 18.18 -18.58 -8.96
N GLY A 39 18.53 -18.86 -10.23
CA GLY A 39 18.04 -20.03 -10.96
C GLY A 39 16.62 -19.88 -11.54
N TYR A 40 15.96 -18.74 -11.34
CA TYR A 40 14.69 -18.41 -11.99
C TYR A 40 14.92 -17.57 -13.26
N ASP A 41 14.14 -17.87 -14.29
CA ASP A 41 14.09 -17.07 -15.52
C ASP A 41 13.48 -15.69 -15.23
N SER A 42 14.02 -14.64 -15.84
CA SER A 42 13.47 -13.29 -15.79
C SER A 42 12.01 -13.24 -16.25
N ARG A 43 11.58 -14.14 -17.16
CA ARG A 43 10.19 -14.25 -17.63
C ARG A 43 9.22 -14.66 -16.52
N GLU A 44 9.58 -15.67 -15.74
CA GLU A 44 8.74 -16.16 -14.63
C GLU A 44 8.63 -15.09 -13.54
N LEU A 45 9.75 -14.43 -13.21
CA LEU A 45 9.77 -13.30 -12.26
C LEU A 45 8.91 -12.14 -12.75
N LEU A 46 8.92 -11.84 -14.05
CA LEU A 46 8.10 -10.79 -14.64
C LEU A 46 6.61 -11.12 -14.53
N GLN A 47 6.21 -12.35 -14.87
CA GLN A 47 4.81 -12.79 -14.73
C GLN A 47 4.33 -12.69 -13.28
N MET A 48 5.14 -13.13 -12.31
CA MET A 48 4.82 -13.01 -10.89
C MET A 48 4.73 -11.55 -10.44
N HIS A 49 5.65 -10.70 -10.90
CA HIS A 49 5.63 -9.27 -10.60
C HIS A 49 4.37 -8.59 -11.12
N GLU A 50 3.95 -8.88 -12.35
CA GLU A 50 2.74 -8.32 -12.96
C GLU A 50 1.48 -8.79 -12.21
N GLN A 51 1.37 -10.08 -11.88
CA GLN A 51 0.21 -10.64 -11.17
C GLN A 51 0.07 -10.08 -9.75
N ILE A 52 1.18 -10.05 -8.99
CA ILE A 52 1.20 -9.51 -7.62
C ILE A 52 1.01 -7.99 -7.66
N GLY A 53 1.56 -7.30 -8.67
CA GLY A 53 1.37 -5.87 -8.87
C GLY A 53 -0.09 -5.51 -9.13
N LEU A 54 -0.78 -6.29 -9.96
CA LEU A 54 -2.22 -6.08 -10.19
C LEU A 54 -3.03 -6.27 -8.90
N LEU A 55 -2.70 -7.30 -8.10
CA LEU A 55 -3.32 -7.52 -6.80
C LEU A 55 -3.04 -6.35 -5.83
N MET A 56 -1.84 -5.80 -5.86
CA MET A 56 -1.42 -4.65 -5.04
C MET A 56 -2.20 -3.39 -5.37
N VAL A 57 -2.46 -3.14 -6.65
CA VAL A 57 -3.33 -2.04 -7.07
C VAL A 57 -4.74 -2.23 -6.51
N ALA A 58 -5.31 -3.42 -6.61
CA ALA A 58 -6.66 -3.70 -6.08
C ALA A 58 -6.76 -3.50 -4.56
N PHE A 59 -5.81 -4.05 -3.79
CA PHE A 59 -5.74 -3.83 -2.33
C PHE A 59 -5.51 -2.37 -1.97
N SER A 60 -4.69 -1.65 -2.74
CA SER A 60 -4.44 -0.22 -2.52
C SER A 60 -5.72 0.60 -2.68
N VAL A 61 -6.55 0.30 -3.69
CA VAL A 61 -7.85 0.97 -3.86
C VAL A 61 -8.77 0.68 -2.68
N ILE A 62 -8.85 -0.57 -2.23
CA ILE A 62 -9.66 -0.95 -1.06
C ILE A 62 -9.21 -0.19 0.20
N HIS A 63 -7.89 -0.12 0.44
CA HIS A 63 -7.31 0.65 1.53
C HIS A 63 -7.68 2.14 1.44
N LEU A 64 -7.56 2.76 0.27
CA LEU A 64 -7.92 4.17 0.07
C LEU A 64 -9.40 4.45 0.35
N VAL A 65 -10.30 3.55 -0.06
CA VAL A 65 -11.74 3.67 0.23
C VAL A 65 -11.99 3.52 1.72
N LEU A 66 -11.33 2.57 2.39
CA LEU A 66 -11.47 2.34 3.82
C LEU A 66 -10.96 3.52 4.66
N HIS A 67 -9.85 4.14 4.23
CA HIS A 67 -9.21 5.27 4.89
C HIS A 67 -9.61 6.64 4.30
N TRP A 68 -10.63 6.69 3.44
CA TRP A 68 -11.03 7.90 2.70
C TRP A 68 -11.28 9.12 3.61
N LYS A 69 -11.94 8.92 4.77
CA LYS A 69 -12.20 10.01 5.74
C LYS A 69 -10.91 10.59 6.31
N TRP A 70 -9.94 9.72 6.63
CA TRP A 70 -8.62 10.15 7.10
C TRP A 70 -7.85 10.84 5.97
N MET A 71 -7.84 10.27 4.76
CA MET A 71 -7.14 10.83 3.61
C MET A 71 -7.66 12.22 3.23
N ALA A 72 -8.99 12.40 3.17
CA ALA A 72 -9.62 13.68 2.89
C ALA A 72 -9.30 14.73 3.96
N CYS A 73 -9.27 14.34 5.25
CA CYS A 73 -8.82 15.22 6.31
C CYS A 73 -7.34 15.60 6.15
N THR A 74 -6.45 14.62 6.01
CA THR A 74 -5.00 14.84 5.86
C THR A 74 -4.69 15.71 4.65
N THR A 75 -5.35 15.48 3.52
CA THR A 75 -5.21 16.30 2.30
C THR A 75 -5.68 17.72 2.54
N ARG A 76 -6.82 17.92 3.23
CA ARG A 76 -7.33 19.26 3.57
C ARG A 76 -6.40 20.00 4.52
N ASN A 77 -5.77 19.29 5.46
CA ASN A 77 -4.76 19.87 6.36
C ASN A 77 -3.48 20.25 5.61
N PHE A 78 -3.01 19.42 4.67
CA PHE A 78 -1.84 19.70 3.84
C PHE A 78 -2.04 20.89 2.90
N PHE A 79 -3.23 21.03 2.31
CA PHE A 79 -3.56 22.14 1.41
C PHE A 79 -3.98 23.43 2.16
N SER A 80 -4.46 23.33 3.40
CA SER A 80 -4.79 24.49 4.24
C SER A 80 -3.54 25.07 4.90
N SER A 81 -2.56 25.48 4.09
CA SER A 81 -1.34 26.16 4.53
C SER A 81 -1.56 27.60 5.04
N ASN A 82 -2.79 28.01 5.36
CA ASN A 82 -3.02 29.34 5.91
C ASN A 82 -4.13 29.36 6.97
N SER A 83 -3.79 29.97 8.11
CA SER A 83 -4.66 30.39 9.22
C SER A 83 -5.29 29.33 10.14
N ARG A 84 -4.60 29.09 11.27
CA ARG A 84 -5.14 29.04 12.65
C ARG A 84 -6.50 28.36 12.85
N SER A 85 -6.50 27.04 12.85
CA SER A 85 -7.13 26.21 13.89
C SER A 85 -6.73 24.76 13.62
N PRO A 86 -6.30 23.97 14.63
CA PRO A 86 -6.21 22.54 14.43
C PRO A 86 -7.63 22.09 14.10
N VAL A 87 -7.88 21.72 12.85
CA VAL A 87 -9.05 20.91 12.55
C VAL A 87 -8.79 19.64 13.33
N ILE A 88 -9.41 19.52 14.51
CA ILE A 88 -9.53 18.26 15.23
C ILE A 88 -10.42 17.42 14.32
N CYS A 89 -9.81 16.86 13.28
CA CYS A 89 -10.29 15.64 12.71
C CYS A 89 -10.15 14.67 13.86
N GLU A 90 -11.26 14.51 14.59
CA GLU A 90 -11.52 13.43 15.53
C GLU A 90 -10.68 12.27 15.04
N THR A 91 -9.59 12.03 15.76
CA THR A 91 -8.65 10.94 15.49
C THR A 91 -9.52 9.76 15.14
N ALA A 92 -9.31 9.15 13.98
CA ALA A 92 -9.82 7.81 13.75
C ALA A 92 -9.54 7.05 15.05
N GLN A 93 -10.61 6.76 15.78
CA GLN A 93 -10.57 6.53 17.23
C GLN A 93 -9.42 5.56 17.54
N PRO A 94 -8.59 5.80 18.59
CA PRO A 94 -7.81 4.69 19.11
C PRO A 94 -8.79 3.55 19.39
N VAL A 95 -8.39 2.35 18.96
CA VAL A 95 -9.10 1.11 19.24
C VAL A 95 -9.03 0.87 20.75
N GLU A 96 -9.78 1.63 21.53
CA GLU A 96 -9.92 1.34 22.95
C GLU A 96 -10.96 0.22 23.07
N GLU A 97 -10.47 -0.84 23.72
CA GLU A 97 -11.11 -2.06 24.23
C GLU A 97 -11.39 -3.18 23.26
#